data_AF-A0A352DVH0-F1
#
_entry.id   AF-A0A352DVH0-F1
#
_cell.length_a   1.000
_cell.length_b   1.000
_cell.length_c   1.000
_cell.angle_alpha   90.00
_cell.angle_beta   90.00
_cell.angle_gamma   90.00
#
_symmetry.space_group_name_H-M   'P 1'
#
loop_
_entity.id
_entity.type
_entity.pdbx_description
1 polymer ?
#
loop_
_entity_poly.entity_id
_entity_poly.type
_entity_poly.pdbx_seq_one_letter_code
_entity_poly.pdbx_strand_id
1 'polypeptide(L)'
;ALVPAVPAGFPGPVVPRVDWHGIVDLLPAAGAIALVAAADTSVLSRAFPGPRGVPSPPNRELAALGIANVAAGLLQGFPVSSSSTRTPVLAAAGAKSRLAGLIAAACVVVMIAFAPGLTGSIPRAALAAVVIAACASLLDVAGLVRLARVRPDECVVATICLLGVVVLGVLPGVLLAVAVSLAQFVWRNWQPYDAVLGRVTGVKGYHDVARHPDARLIPGLVLFRWDAPLFFANGGIFRRRLLEAVDRADQPVRRVIVAAEPITDIDTTAADELCQIADELRARGIEWTFAELKGPVKDRLKRYGTFARFGADAFEPTLGRAVRAYLRDHDVAWQDWTD
;
A
#
# COMPACT_ATOMS: atom_id res chain seq x y z
N ALA A 1 0.86 -21.72 41.78
CA ALA A 1 2.22 -22.13 41.39
C ALA A 1 3.10 -20.90 41.20
N LEU A 2 4.36 -20.97 41.64
CA LEU A 2 5.37 -19.91 41.48
C LEU A 2 6.17 -20.12 40.18
N VAL A 3 6.92 -19.09 39.79
CA VAL A 3 7.87 -19.18 38.67
C VAL A 3 9.20 -19.75 39.19
N PRO A 4 9.92 -20.59 38.42
CA PRO A 4 11.29 -20.97 38.77
C PRO A 4 12.20 -19.74 38.89
N ALA A 5 13.15 -19.77 39.82
CA ALA A 5 14.15 -18.72 39.90
C ALA A 5 15.00 -18.68 38.61
N VAL A 6 15.30 -17.47 38.13
CA VAL A 6 16.17 -17.28 36.96
C VAL A 6 17.59 -17.79 37.28
N PRO A 7 18.26 -18.50 36.35
CA PRO A 7 19.65 -18.93 36.54
C PRO A 7 20.56 -17.75 36.89
N ALA A 8 21.47 -17.95 37.84
CA ALA A 8 22.48 -16.95 38.17
C ALA A 8 23.59 -16.93 37.10
N GLY A 9 24.05 -15.73 36.74
CA GLY A 9 25.14 -15.52 35.79
C GLY A 9 24.69 -15.07 34.39
N PHE A 10 25.66 -14.68 33.57
CA PHE A 10 25.42 -14.25 32.19
C PHE A 10 25.55 -15.44 31.23
N PRO A 11 24.62 -15.61 30.27
CA PRO A 11 24.81 -16.60 29.22
C PRO A 11 26.04 -16.23 28.38
N GLY A 12 26.95 -17.18 28.21
CA GLY A 12 28.12 -17.00 27.33
C GLY A 12 27.70 -16.98 25.86
N PRO A 13 28.47 -16.30 24.98
CA PRO A 13 28.20 -16.31 23.56
C PRO A 13 28.34 -17.73 23.00
N VAL A 14 27.34 -18.18 22.24
CA VAL A 14 27.30 -19.49 21.60
C VAL A 14 26.97 -19.31 20.12
N VAL A 15 27.76 -19.95 19.26
CA VAL A 15 27.43 -20.07 17.83
C VAL A 15 26.42 -21.21 17.68
N PRO A 16 25.20 -20.96 17.17
CA PRO A 16 24.20 -22.00 16.97
C PRO A 16 24.73 -23.08 16.02
N ARG A 17 24.73 -24.35 16.47
CA ARG A 17 25.05 -25.49 15.62
C ARG A 17 23.78 -25.95 14.92
N VAL A 18 23.48 -25.34 13.78
CA VAL A 18 22.36 -25.71 12.92
C VAL A 18 22.94 -26.23 11.61
N ASP A 19 22.53 -27.41 11.20
CA ASP A 19 22.91 -27.98 9.90
C ASP A 19 22.13 -27.29 8.76
N TRP A 20 22.52 -27.58 7.52
CA TRP A 20 21.88 -26.94 6.38
C TRP A 20 20.36 -27.24 6.32
N HIS A 21 19.95 -28.47 6.65
CA HIS A 21 18.54 -28.83 6.71
C HIS A 21 17.78 -28.03 7.78
N GLY A 22 18.33 -27.92 8.99
CA GLY A 22 17.73 -27.10 10.04
C GLY A 22 17.61 -25.62 9.66
N ILE A 23 18.54 -25.07 8.89
CA ILE A 23 18.43 -23.69 8.39
C ILE A 23 17.23 -23.55 7.44
N VAL A 24 17.07 -24.49 6.51
CA VAL A 24 15.97 -24.49 5.53
C VAL A 24 14.62 -24.63 6.25
N ASP A 25 14.52 -25.51 7.25
CA ASP A 25 13.30 -25.74 8.02
C ASP A 25 12.89 -24.51 8.86
N LEU A 26 13.86 -23.75 9.35
CA LEU A 26 13.62 -22.56 10.17
C LEU A 26 13.35 -21.30 9.33
N LEU A 27 13.71 -21.29 8.05
CA LEU A 27 13.64 -20.10 7.19
C LEU A 27 12.23 -19.49 7.11
N PRO A 28 11.12 -20.26 6.97
CA PRO A 28 9.78 -19.67 6.92
C PRO A 28 9.39 -18.96 8.22
N ALA A 29 9.67 -19.58 9.37
CA ALA A 29 9.39 -19.00 10.68
C ALA A 29 10.25 -17.77 10.94
N ALA A 30 11.55 -17.83 10.61
CA ALA A 30 12.46 -16.71 10.72
C ALA A 30 12.04 -15.52 9.84
N GLY A 31 11.63 -15.79 8.59
CA GLY A 31 11.12 -14.77 7.67
C GLY A 31 9.86 -14.09 8.19
N ALA A 32 8.90 -14.86 8.72
CA ALA A 32 7.69 -14.28 9.31
C ALA A 32 7.97 -13.46 10.56
N ILE A 33 8.83 -13.95 11.47
CA ILE A 33 9.25 -13.20 12.66
C ILE A 33 9.95 -11.91 12.26
N ALA A 34 10.85 -11.95 11.28
CA ALA A 34 11.55 -10.78 10.78
C ALA A 34 10.58 -9.75 10.18
N LEU A 35 9.58 -10.20 9.39
CA LEU A 35 8.57 -9.34 8.81
C LEU A 35 7.70 -8.67 9.88
N VAL A 36 7.24 -9.43 10.88
CA VAL A 36 6.43 -8.90 11.99
C VAL A 36 7.25 -7.93 12.84
N ALA A 37 8.49 -8.28 13.18
CA ALA A 37 9.38 -7.42 13.96
C ALA A 37 9.72 -6.11 13.21
N ALA A 38 9.93 -6.18 11.90
CA ALA A 38 10.15 -5.03 11.05
C ALA A 38 8.91 -4.14 10.98
N ALA A 39 7.72 -4.72 10.76
CA ALA A 39 6.47 -3.99 10.70
C ALA A 39 6.16 -3.28 12.03
N ASP A 40 6.25 -3.99 13.16
CA ASP A 40 6.05 -3.45 14.51
C ASP A 40 7.02 -2.29 14.79
N THR A 41 8.32 -2.49 14.49
CA THR A 41 9.34 -1.45 14.67
C THR A 41 9.07 -0.21 13.80
N SER A 42 8.67 -0.40 12.54
CA SER A 42 8.40 0.70 11.63
C SER A 42 7.15 1.50 12.02
N VAL A 43 6.09 0.83 12.48
CA VAL A 43 4.88 1.48 13.00
C VAL A 43 5.22 2.30 14.25
N LEU A 44 5.92 1.70 15.21
CA LEU A 44 6.24 2.37 16.47
C LEU A 44 7.19 3.56 16.27
N SER A 45 8.19 3.44 15.39
CA SER A 45 9.12 4.54 15.09
C SER A 45 8.44 5.76 14.47
N ARG A 46 7.44 5.54 13.61
CA ARG A 46 6.64 6.63 13.02
C ARG A 46 5.77 7.33 14.07
N ALA A 47 5.23 6.57 15.03
CA ALA A 47 4.40 7.11 16.11
C ALA A 47 5.24 7.86 17.17
N PHE A 48 6.47 7.41 17.41
CA PHE A 48 7.39 7.98 18.40
C PHE A 48 8.71 8.37 17.73
N PRO A 49 8.72 9.46 16.92
CA PRO A 49 9.95 9.96 16.32
C PRO A 49 10.96 10.29 17.43
N GLY A 50 12.25 10.08 17.13
CA GLY A 50 13.31 10.26 18.12
C GLY A 50 13.37 11.69 18.69
N PRO A 51 14.25 11.95 19.67
CA PRO A 51 14.31 13.24 20.41
C PRO A 51 14.43 14.51 19.56
N ARG A 52 14.84 14.39 18.30
CA ARG A 52 14.96 15.50 17.34
C ARG A 52 13.70 15.70 16.48
N GLY A 53 12.65 14.92 16.69
CA GLY A 53 11.42 14.93 15.86
C GLY A 53 11.61 14.39 14.44
N VAL A 54 12.81 13.90 14.09
CA VAL A 54 13.12 13.37 12.76
C VAL A 54 12.92 11.84 12.77
N PRO A 55 12.10 11.29 11.86
CA PRO A 55 11.98 9.85 11.67
C PRO A 55 13.33 9.23 11.31
N SER A 56 13.64 8.04 11.84
CA SER A 56 14.88 7.36 11.42
C SER A 56 14.71 6.80 10.01
N PRO A 57 15.77 6.76 9.18
CA PRO A 57 15.72 6.12 7.87
C PRO A 57 15.37 4.63 8.02
N PRO A 58 14.38 4.09 7.26
CA PRO A 58 13.93 2.71 7.41
C PRO A 58 15.06 1.67 7.29
N ASN A 59 15.95 1.85 6.32
CA ASN A 59 17.09 0.93 6.12
C ASN A 59 18.01 0.87 7.36
N ARG A 60 18.17 1.98 8.07
CA ARG A 60 18.99 2.04 9.29
C ARG A 60 18.31 1.33 10.45
N GLU A 61 16.99 1.40 10.55
CA GLU A 61 16.21 0.69 11.56
C GLU A 61 16.25 -0.81 11.35
N LEU A 62 16.04 -1.26 10.11
CA LEU A 62 16.12 -2.67 9.76
C LEU A 62 17.52 -3.24 10.02
N ALA A 63 18.58 -2.50 9.69
CA ALA A 63 19.95 -2.90 10.01
C ALA A 63 20.17 -3.01 11.52
N ALA A 64 19.69 -2.03 12.31
CA ALA A 64 19.80 -2.07 13.77
C ALA A 64 19.02 -3.25 14.38
N LEU A 65 17.81 -3.52 13.88
CA LEU A 65 16.99 -4.66 14.28
C LEU A 65 17.68 -5.99 13.96
N GLY A 66 18.29 -6.11 12.77
CA GLY A 66 19.07 -7.28 12.37
C GLY A 66 20.27 -7.52 13.28
N ILE A 67 21.08 -6.48 13.53
CA ILE A 67 22.24 -6.56 14.45
C ILE A 67 21.80 -6.96 15.85
N ALA A 68 20.70 -6.38 16.36
CA ALA A 68 20.16 -6.72 17.68
C ALA A 68 19.74 -8.20 17.76
N ASN A 69 19.11 -8.73 16.72
CA ASN A 69 18.68 -10.13 16.67
C ASN A 69 19.85 -11.11 16.49
N VAL A 70 20.90 -10.75 15.74
CA VAL A 70 22.14 -11.54 15.68
C VAL A 70 22.80 -11.59 17.05
N ALA A 71 22.93 -10.44 17.73
CA ALA A 71 23.48 -10.37 19.08
C ALA A 71 22.63 -11.17 20.08
N ALA A 72 21.29 -11.09 19.99
CA ALA A 72 20.39 -11.88 20.81
C ALA A 72 20.60 -13.39 20.59
N GLY A 73 20.65 -13.85 19.34
CA GLY A 73 20.90 -15.26 19.01
C GLY A 73 22.25 -15.77 19.52
N LEU A 74 23.32 -14.97 19.37
CA LEU A 74 24.64 -15.31 19.92
C LEU A 74 24.64 -15.40 21.44
N LEU A 75 23.82 -14.61 22.13
CA LEU A 75 23.69 -14.61 23.59
C LEU A 75 22.53 -15.51 24.08
N GLN A 76 22.11 -16.48 23.26
CA GLN A 76 21.07 -17.48 23.61
C GLN A 76 19.69 -16.86 23.88
N GLY A 77 19.41 -15.68 23.33
CA GLY A 77 18.14 -14.98 23.39
C GLY A 77 17.16 -15.41 22.31
N PHE A 78 15.91 -14.97 22.46
CA PHE A 78 14.86 -15.10 21.45
C PHE A 78 14.81 -13.84 20.57
N PRO A 79 14.17 -13.91 19.38
CA PRO A 79 14.05 -12.75 18.51
C PRO A 79 13.37 -11.55 19.19
N VAL A 80 13.92 -10.36 18.99
CA VAL A 80 13.46 -9.12 19.61
C VAL A 80 12.93 -8.15 18.56
N SER A 81 11.93 -7.36 18.95
CA SER A 81 11.39 -6.24 18.17
C SER A 81 11.27 -5.00 19.04
N SER A 82 10.61 -3.96 18.51
CA SER A 82 10.19 -2.81 19.29
C SER A 82 9.17 -3.18 20.38
N SER A 83 8.90 -2.27 21.32
CA SER A 83 7.99 -2.54 22.43
C SER A 83 6.89 -1.50 22.50
N SER A 84 5.74 -1.85 21.90
CA SER A 84 4.55 -1.02 21.83
C SER A 84 3.91 -0.71 23.20
N THR A 85 4.30 -1.43 24.25
CA THR A 85 3.88 -1.16 25.64
C THR A 85 4.89 -0.35 26.46
N ARG A 86 6.20 -0.48 26.20
CA ARG A 86 7.25 0.22 26.98
C ARG A 86 7.62 1.59 26.41
N THR A 87 7.65 1.72 25.09
CA THR A 87 8.03 2.99 24.43
C THR A 87 7.09 4.14 24.79
N PRO A 88 5.75 3.98 24.77
CA PRO A 88 4.84 5.06 25.19
C PRO A 88 5.00 5.44 26.65
N VAL A 89 5.24 4.46 27.54
CA VAL A 89 5.46 4.71 28.98
C VAL A 89 6.72 5.53 29.20
N LEU A 90 7.82 5.20 28.51
CA LEU A 90 9.05 5.98 28.57
C LEU A 90 8.87 7.39 28.01
N ALA A 91 8.14 7.53 26.89
CA ALA A 91 7.83 8.83 26.30
C ALA A 91 6.97 9.68 27.25
N ALA A 92 5.94 9.11 27.86
CA ALA A 92 5.07 9.78 28.84
C ALA A 92 5.83 10.14 30.13
N ALA A 93 6.80 9.34 30.54
CA ALA A 93 7.71 9.65 31.65
C ALA A 93 8.74 10.77 31.30
N GLY A 94 8.68 11.34 30.10
CA GLY A 94 9.54 12.44 29.67
C GLY A 94 10.93 12.01 29.22
N ALA A 95 11.12 10.76 28.78
CA ALA A 95 12.40 10.31 28.24
C ALA A 95 12.76 11.08 26.97
N LYS A 96 13.87 11.84 27.01
CA LYS A 96 14.36 12.67 25.90
C LYS A 96 15.59 12.07 25.19
N SER A 97 16.04 10.88 25.57
CA SER A 97 17.22 10.27 24.97
C SER A 97 17.17 8.74 25.01
N ARG A 98 18.00 8.11 24.17
CA ARG A 98 18.17 6.65 24.14
C ARG A 98 18.78 6.09 25.43
N LEU A 99 19.31 6.95 26.30
CA LEU A 99 19.88 6.57 27.58
C LEU A 99 18.85 5.89 28.50
N ALA A 100 17.56 6.26 28.39
CA ALA A 100 16.51 5.62 29.17
C ALA A 100 16.44 4.10 28.92
N GLY A 101 16.60 3.67 27.66
CA GLY A 101 16.66 2.26 27.31
C GLY A 101 17.91 1.57 27.86
N LEU A 102 19.06 2.25 27.86
CA LEU A 102 20.31 1.72 28.40
C LEU A 102 20.24 1.58 29.93
N ILE A 103 19.64 2.55 30.62
CA ILE A 103 19.39 2.49 32.07
C ILE A 103 18.48 1.30 32.38
N ALA A 104 17.38 1.13 31.63
CA ALA A 104 16.49 -0.02 31.80
C ALA A 104 17.22 -1.36 31.61
N ALA A 105 18.08 -1.46 30.59
CA ALA A 105 18.92 -2.65 30.38
C ALA A 105 19.90 -2.88 31.54
N ALA A 106 20.55 -1.83 32.04
CA ALA A 106 21.46 -1.91 33.19
C ALA A 106 20.73 -2.37 34.47
N CYS A 107 19.51 -1.90 34.72
CA CYS A 107 18.70 -2.37 35.83
C CYS A 107 18.40 -3.88 35.73
N VAL A 108 18.12 -4.40 34.53
CA VAL A 108 17.91 -5.84 34.30
C VAL A 108 19.20 -6.63 34.57
N VAL A 109 20.35 -6.14 34.09
CA VAL A 109 21.68 -6.73 34.34
C VAL A 109 21.97 -6.80 35.84
N VAL A 110 21.76 -5.71 36.57
CA VAL A 110 21.95 -5.65 38.04
C VAL A 110 21.00 -6.63 38.75
N MET A 111 19.73 -6.68 38.36
CA MET A 111 18.77 -7.61 38.93
C MET A 111 19.20 -9.07 38.75
N ILE A 112 19.67 -9.46 37.56
CA ILE A 112 20.15 -10.83 37.29
C ILE A 112 21.41 -11.15 38.09
N ALA A 113 22.34 -10.20 38.23
CA ALA A 113 23.60 -10.40 38.93
C ALA A 113 23.45 -10.50 40.45
N PHE A 114 22.58 -9.67 41.05
CA PHE A 114 22.51 -9.52 42.52
C PHE A 114 21.23 -10.09 43.15
N ALA A 115 20.16 -10.29 42.37
CA ALA A 115 18.86 -10.72 42.90
C ALA A 115 18.13 -11.78 42.04
N PRO A 116 18.80 -12.84 41.52
CA PRO A 116 18.13 -13.84 40.66
C PRO A 116 16.98 -14.56 41.38
N GLY A 117 17.10 -14.80 42.68
CA GLY A 117 16.09 -15.46 43.52
C GLY A 117 14.79 -14.68 43.70
N LEU A 118 14.77 -13.36 43.45
CA LEU A 118 13.58 -12.51 43.61
C LEU A 118 12.44 -12.92 42.66
N THR A 119 12.79 -13.54 41.53
CA THR A 119 11.83 -14.06 40.56
C THR A 119 11.10 -15.31 41.06
N GLY A 120 11.73 -16.09 41.95
CA GLY A 120 11.18 -17.32 42.50
C GLY A 120 9.96 -17.12 43.41
N SER A 121 9.78 -15.92 43.95
CA SER A 121 8.62 -15.55 44.77
C SER A 121 7.41 -15.04 43.97
N ILE A 122 7.53 -14.91 42.65
CA ILE A 122 6.45 -14.33 41.83
C ILE A 122 5.37 -15.38 41.55
N PRO A 123 4.10 -15.12 41.93
CA PRO A 123 2.99 -15.99 41.57
C PRO A 123 2.73 -15.98 40.07
N ARG A 124 2.53 -17.15 39.44
CA ARG A 124 2.14 -17.22 38.02
C ARG A 124 0.85 -16.45 37.73
N ALA A 125 -0.06 -16.38 38.70
CA ALA A 125 -1.30 -15.59 38.58
C ALA A 125 -1.03 -14.09 38.43
N ALA A 126 -0.03 -13.55 39.11
CA ALA A 126 0.35 -12.14 38.99
C ALA A 126 0.89 -11.84 37.59
N LEU A 127 1.75 -12.70 37.05
CA LEU A 127 2.24 -12.56 35.67
C LEU A 127 1.13 -12.71 34.64
N ALA A 128 0.22 -13.67 34.83
CA ALA A 128 -0.94 -13.84 33.96
C ALA A 128 -1.82 -12.58 33.94
N ALA A 129 -2.09 -11.98 35.11
CA ALA A 129 -2.85 -10.73 35.22
C ALA A 129 -2.16 -9.57 34.47
N VAL A 130 -0.84 -9.44 34.58
CA VAL A 130 -0.06 -8.43 33.84
C VAL A 130 -0.14 -8.66 32.33
N VAL A 131 -0.02 -9.90 31.86
CA VAL A 131 -0.14 -10.24 30.43
C VAL A 131 -1.55 -9.94 29.91
N ILE A 132 -2.60 -10.34 30.65
CA ILE A 132 -3.99 -10.07 30.28
C ILE A 132 -4.26 -8.57 30.20
N ALA A 133 -3.79 -7.79 31.19
CA ALA A 133 -3.93 -6.34 31.20
C ALA A 133 -3.22 -5.70 30.00
N ALA A 134 -2.00 -6.16 29.67
CA ALA A 134 -1.28 -5.68 28.50
C ALA A 134 -2.01 -6.03 27.18
N CYS A 135 -2.49 -7.27 27.02
CA CYS A 135 -3.28 -7.69 25.87
C CYS A 135 -4.58 -6.88 25.73
N ALA A 136 -5.28 -6.64 26.83
CA ALA A 136 -6.50 -5.83 26.84
C ALA A 136 -6.23 -4.39 26.36
N SER A 137 -5.09 -3.81 26.75
CA SER A 137 -4.72 -2.45 26.31
C SER A 137 -4.35 -2.35 24.83
N LEU A 138 -4.04 -3.47 24.17
CA LEU A 138 -3.74 -3.53 22.74
C LEU A 138 -4.99 -3.70 21.86
N LEU A 139 -6.14 -4.03 22.45
CA LEU A 139 -7.39 -4.22 21.70
C LEU A 139 -8.03 -2.86 21.37
N ASP A 140 -7.96 -2.46 20.10
CA ASP A 140 -8.63 -1.26 19.59
C ASP A 140 -10.02 -1.56 19.00
N VAL A 141 -10.98 -1.85 19.88
CA VAL A 141 -12.38 -2.15 19.49
C VAL A 141 -13.03 -0.93 18.81
N ALA A 142 -12.73 0.28 19.28
CA ALA A 142 -13.27 1.52 18.71
C ALA A 142 -12.78 1.73 17.28
N GLY A 143 -11.50 1.46 17.02
CA GLY A 143 -10.91 1.47 15.68
C GLY A 143 -11.60 0.49 14.72
N LEU A 144 -11.86 -0.74 15.17
CA LEU A 144 -12.55 -1.74 14.35
C LEU A 144 -14.00 -1.32 14.03
N VAL A 145 -14.74 -0.80 15.02
CA VAL A 145 -16.11 -0.29 14.82
C VAL A 145 -16.12 0.90 13.85
N ARG A 146 -15.15 1.81 13.96
CA ARG A 146 -15.01 2.93 13.03
C ARG A 146 -14.69 2.44 11.61
N LEU A 147 -13.79 1.46 11.47
CA LEU A 147 -13.45 0.87 10.18
C LEU A 147 -14.68 0.23 9.52
N ALA A 148 -15.47 -0.52 10.28
CA ALA A 148 -16.72 -1.11 9.81
C ALA A 148 -17.72 -0.08 9.24
N ARG A 149 -17.76 1.13 9.81
CA ARG A 149 -18.65 2.21 9.33
C ARG A 149 -18.12 2.95 8.10
N VAL A 150 -16.81 3.11 7.99
CA VAL A 150 -16.18 3.95 6.94
C VAL A 150 -15.79 3.14 5.71
N ARG A 151 -15.26 1.93 5.90
CA ARG A 151 -14.79 1.02 4.83
C ARG A 151 -15.13 -0.43 5.19
N PRO A 152 -16.36 -0.91 4.91
CA PRO A 152 -16.77 -2.26 5.26
C PRO A 152 -15.93 -3.32 4.54
N ASP A 153 -15.42 -3.03 3.35
CA ASP A 153 -14.49 -3.89 2.59
C ASP A 153 -13.18 -4.12 3.37
N GLU A 154 -12.61 -3.06 3.94
CA GLU A 154 -11.40 -3.17 4.77
C GLU A 154 -11.68 -3.85 6.11
N CYS A 155 -12.89 -3.70 6.67
CA CYS A 155 -13.28 -4.40 7.89
C CYS A 155 -13.39 -5.92 7.67
N VAL A 156 -13.91 -6.37 6.52
CA VAL A 156 -13.94 -7.79 6.16
C VAL A 156 -12.52 -8.35 6.09
N VAL A 157 -11.61 -7.65 5.42
CA VAL A 157 -10.19 -8.05 5.34
C VAL A 157 -9.56 -8.12 6.73
N ALA A 158 -9.75 -7.10 7.58
CA ALA A 158 -9.24 -7.09 8.94
C ALA A 158 -9.77 -8.27 9.77
N THR A 159 -11.06 -8.61 9.60
CA THR A 159 -11.70 -9.74 10.27
C THR A 159 -11.13 -11.08 9.80
N ILE A 160 -10.91 -11.24 8.48
CA ILE A 160 -10.25 -12.43 7.92
C ILE A 160 -8.85 -12.60 8.50
N CYS A 161 -8.06 -11.51 8.60
CA CYS A 161 -6.74 -11.55 9.21
C CYS A 161 -6.80 -11.94 10.70
N LEU A 162 -7.72 -11.35 11.47
CA LEU A 162 -7.93 -11.66 12.88
C LEU A 162 -8.28 -13.14 13.09
N LEU A 163 -9.29 -13.63 12.38
CA LEU A 163 -9.73 -15.03 12.46
C LEU A 163 -8.64 -15.97 11.95
N GLY A 164 -7.89 -15.59 10.93
CA GLY A 164 -6.75 -16.34 10.42
C GLY A 164 -5.70 -16.59 11.49
N VAL A 165 -5.32 -15.56 12.26
CA VAL A 165 -4.36 -15.71 13.37
C VAL A 165 -4.94 -16.54 14.52
N VAL A 166 -6.22 -16.33 14.87
CA VAL A 166 -6.88 -17.05 15.98
C VAL A 166 -7.03 -18.54 15.67
N VAL A 167 -7.40 -18.90 14.43
CA VAL A 167 -7.71 -20.28 14.04
C VAL A 167 -6.48 -21.04 13.55
N LEU A 168 -5.64 -20.41 12.73
CA LEU A 168 -4.49 -21.08 12.09
C LEU A 168 -3.18 -20.89 12.87
N GLY A 169 -3.19 -20.04 13.90
CA GLY A 169 -2.01 -19.66 14.66
C GLY A 169 -1.24 -18.49 14.01
N VAL A 170 -0.22 -18.02 14.72
CA VAL A 170 0.49 -16.77 14.39
C VAL A 170 1.17 -16.85 13.02
N LEU A 171 1.95 -17.91 12.76
CA LEU A 171 2.73 -18.00 11.53
C LEU A 171 1.84 -18.10 10.27
N PRO A 172 0.89 -19.06 10.16
CA PRO A 172 -0.01 -19.10 9.01
C PRO A 172 -0.93 -17.88 8.92
N GLY A 173 -1.37 -17.32 10.05
CA GLY A 173 -2.21 -16.12 10.08
C GLY A 173 -1.50 -14.88 9.54
N VAL A 174 -0.21 -14.70 9.85
CA VAL A 174 0.61 -13.62 9.27
C VAL A 174 0.78 -13.80 7.77
N LEU A 175 1.06 -15.02 7.30
CA LEU A 175 1.18 -15.30 5.86
C LEU A 175 -0.15 -15.02 5.13
N LEU A 176 -1.28 -15.41 5.73
CA LEU A 176 -2.60 -15.09 5.21
C LEU A 176 -2.81 -13.57 5.12
N ALA A 177 -2.48 -12.82 6.17
CA ALA A 177 -2.65 -11.38 6.20
C ALA A 177 -1.82 -10.67 5.11
N VAL A 178 -0.58 -11.11 4.91
CA VAL A 178 0.30 -10.60 3.83
C VAL A 178 -0.29 -10.93 2.46
N ALA A 179 -0.72 -12.18 2.25
CA ALA A 179 -1.31 -12.61 0.98
C ALA A 179 -2.58 -11.83 0.65
N VAL A 180 -3.49 -11.66 1.62
CA VAL A 180 -4.73 -10.89 1.45
C VAL A 180 -4.43 -9.41 1.18
N SER A 181 -3.47 -8.81 1.88
CA SER A 181 -3.06 -7.42 1.67
C SER A 181 -2.50 -7.20 0.25
N LEU A 182 -1.62 -8.10 -0.22
CA LEU A 182 -1.10 -8.07 -1.59
C LEU A 182 -2.21 -8.29 -2.63
N ALA A 183 -3.09 -9.26 -2.40
CA ALA A 183 -4.21 -9.53 -3.29
C ALA A 183 -5.17 -8.33 -3.37
N GLN A 184 -5.48 -7.68 -2.24
CA GLN A 184 -6.31 -6.49 -2.18
C GLN A 184 -5.64 -5.31 -2.90
N PHE A 185 -4.33 -5.13 -2.72
CA PHE A 185 -3.57 -4.12 -3.45
C PHE A 185 -3.65 -4.35 -4.96
N VAL A 186 -3.42 -5.58 -5.43
CA VAL A 186 -3.53 -5.93 -6.86
C VAL A 186 -4.95 -5.72 -7.36
N TRP A 187 -5.96 -6.20 -6.63
CA TRP A 187 -7.37 -6.07 -7.02
C TRP A 187 -7.80 -4.61 -7.20
N ARG A 188 -7.40 -3.73 -6.26
CA ARG A 188 -7.70 -2.29 -6.33
C ARG A 188 -7.05 -1.61 -7.55
N ASN A 189 -5.85 -2.03 -7.94
CA ASN A 189 -5.17 -1.48 -9.12
C ASN A 189 -5.67 -2.12 -10.43
N TRP A 190 -6.27 -3.32 -10.36
CA TRP A 190 -6.79 -4.04 -11.52
C TRP A 190 -8.12 -3.43 -12.01
N GLN A 191 -9.00 -2.99 -11.10
CA GLN A 191 -10.27 -2.33 -11.44
C GLN A 191 -10.29 -0.88 -10.95
N PRO A 192 -9.50 0.01 -11.58
CA PRO A 192 -9.51 1.41 -11.22
C PRO A 192 -10.82 2.07 -11.65
N TYR A 193 -11.08 3.26 -11.10
CA TYR A 193 -12.22 4.07 -11.49
C TYR A 193 -12.03 4.58 -12.93
N ASP A 194 -13.08 4.45 -13.74
CA ASP A 194 -13.17 5.02 -15.08
C ASP A 194 -14.40 5.91 -15.18
N ALA A 195 -14.32 6.94 -16.04
CA ALA A 195 -15.41 7.90 -16.21
C ALA A 195 -15.49 8.43 -17.64
N VAL A 196 -16.71 8.55 -18.14
CA VAL A 196 -16.98 9.42 -19.30
C VAL A 196 -17.16 10.84 -18.79
N LEU A 197 -16.45 11.78 -19.41
CA LEU A 197 -16.47 13.17 -19.00
C LEU A 197 -17.42 13.99 -19.87
N GLY A 198 -18.19 14.86 -19.22
CA GLY A 198 -19.09 15.81 -19.84
C GLY A 198 -18.88 17.22 -19.30
N ARG A 199 -19.61 18.18 -19.86
CA ARG A 199 -19.52 19.58 -19.50
C ARG A 199 -20.68 19.98 -18.59
N VAL A 200 -20.35 20.37 -17.36
CA VAL A 200 -21.34 20.86 -16.39
C VAL A 200 -21.51 22.38 -16.56
N THR A 201 -22.76 22.85 -16.52
CA THR A 201 -23.07 24.28 -16.65
C THR A 201 -22.57 25.04 -15.41
N GLY A 202 -21.90 26.18 -15.61
CA GLY A 202 -21.40 27.03 -14.51
C GLY A 202 -20.12 26.54 -13.82
N VAL A 203 -19.62 25.34 -14.12
CA VAL A 203 -18.37 24.80 -13.55
C VAL A 203 -17.33 24.67 -14.64
N LYS A 204 -16.10 25.16 -14.44
CA LYS A 204 -15.03 25.01 -15.44
C LYS A 204 -14.51 23.57 -15.50
N GLY A 205 -14.10 23.11 -16.68
CA GLY A 205 -13.52 21.78 -16.90
C GLY A 205 -14.54 20.70 -17.31
N TYR A 206 -14.04 19.48 -17.46
CA TYR A 206 -14.84 18.30 -17.82
C TYR A 206 -14.98 17.39 -16.61
N HIS A 207 -16.19 16.94 -16.35
CA HIS A 207 -16.58 16.29 -15.11
C HIS A 207 -17.24 14.95 -15.38
N ASP A 208 -17.13 14.05 -14.42
CA ASP A 208 -17.73 12.74 -14.47
C ASP A 208 -19.27 12.83 -14.55
N VAL A 209 -19.81 12.32 -15.65
CA VAL A 209 -21.25 12.32 -15.96
C VAL A 209 -22.03 11.46 -14.97
N ALA A 210 -21.43 10.38 -14.43
CA ALA A 210 -22.09 9.54 -13.44
C ALA A 210 -22.37 10.29 -12.12
N ARG A 211 -21.61 11.35 -11.84
CA ARG A 211 -21.80 12.23 -10.67
C ARG A 211 -22.54 13.52 -10.99
N HIS A 212 -22.64 13.89 -12.26
CA HIS A 212 -23.31 15.09 -12.74
C HIS A 212 -24.22 14.73 -13.92
N PRO A 213 -25.46 14.25 -13.65
CA PRO A 213 -26.38 13.82 -14.70
C PRO A 213 -26.80 14.95 -15.66
N ASP A 214 -26.63 16.20 -15.25
CA ASP A 214 -26.87 17.41 -16.03
C ASP A 214 -25.70 17.78 -16.97
N ALA A 215 -24.60 17.02 -16.94
CA ALA A 215 -23.45 17.25 -17.79
C ALA A 215 -23.80 17.02 -19.27
N ARG A 216 -23.51 18.02 -20.10
CA ARG A 216 -23.70 17.95 -21.55
C ARG A 216 -22.52 17.22 -22.21
N LEU A 217 -22.83 16.22 -23.02
CA LEU A 217 -21.86 15.52 -23.85
C LEU A 217 -21.66 16.26 -25.19
N ILE A 218 -20.44 16.24 -25.71
CA ILE A 218 -20.13 16.85 -27.00
C ILE A 218 -20.52 15.86 -28.11
N PRO A 219 -21.38 16.25 -29.07
CA PRO A 219 -21.80 15.38 -30.18
C PRO A 219 -20.62 14.73 -30.91
N GLY A 220 -20.65 13.41 -31.07
CA GLY A 220 -19.63 12.61 -31.76
C GLY A 220 -18.28 12.48 -31.04
N LEU A 221 -18.17 12.95 -29.79
CA LEU A 221 -16.92 12.90 -29.01
C LEU A 221 -17.12 12.11 -27.72
N VAL A 222 -16.24 11.14 -27.48
CA VAL A 222 -16.13 10.47 -26.18
C VAL A 222 -14.88 10.96 -25.46
N LEU A 223 -15.08 11.62 -24.32
CA LEU A 223 -14.02 11.96 -23.38
C LEU A 223 -13.94 10.88 -22.30
N PHE A 224 -12.89 10.07 -22.30
CA PHE A 224 -12.74 8.94 -21.39
C PHE A 224 -11.58 9.17 -20.41
N ARG A 225 -11.84 9.04 -19.11
CA ARG A 225 -10.80 9.13 -18.07
C ARG A 225 -10.56 7.78 -17.43
N TRP A 226 -9.29 7.45 -17.22
CA TRP A 226 -8.85 6.23 -16.56
C TRP A 226 -7.94 6.58 -15.38
N ASP A 227 -8.35 6.26 -14.15
CA ASP A 227 -7.71 6.76 -12.92
C ASP A 227 -6.60 5.81 -12.39
N ALA A 228 -5.73 5.26 -13.26
CA ALA A 228 -4.62 4.39 -12.86
C ALA A 228 -3.51 4.24 -13.92
N PRO A 229 -2.31 3.75 -13.53
CA PRO A 229 -1.33 3.23 -14.48
C PRO A 229 -1.90 2.05 -15.29
N LEU A 230 -1.38 1.87 -16.50
CA LEU A 230 -1.76 0.77 -17.38
C LEU A 230 -0.70 -0.33 -17.32
N PHE A 231 -1.13 -1.55 -17.04
CA PHE A 231 -0.24 -2.71 -16.95
C PHE A 231 -0.96 -3.98 -17.39
N PHE A 232 -0.23 -5.08 -17.51
CA PHE A 232 -0.72 -6.33 -18.09
C PHE A 232 -2.05 -6.81 -17.49
N ALA A 233 -2.32 -6.55 -16.20
CA ALA A 233 -3.56 -7.01 -15.59
C ALA A 233 -4.76 -6.18 -16.07
N ASN A 234 -4.63 -4.86 -16.20
CA ASN A 234 -5.78 -3.97 -16.43
C ASN A 234 -5.96 -3.51 -17.88
N GLY A 235 -4.99 -3.74 -18.77
CA GLY A 235 -5.07 -3.34 -20.19
C GLY A 235 -6.33 -3.85 -20.91
N GLY A 236 -6.68 -5.13 -20.74
CA GLY A 236 -7.90 -5.69 -21.33
C GLY A 236 -9.20 -5.10 -20.75
N ILE A 237 -9.18 -4.67 -19.48
CA ILE A 237 -10.32 -3.98 -18.86
C ILE A 237 -10.46 -2.58 -19.44
N PHE A 238 -9.34 -1.85 -19.57
CA PHE A 238 -9.31 -0.54 -20.23
C PHE A 238 -9.88 -0.63 -21.64
N ARG A 239 -9.41 -1.60 -22.45
CA ARG A 239 -9.95 -1.85 -23.80
C ARG A 239 -11.45 -2.04 -23.78
N ARG A 240 -11.94 -2.98 -22.96
CA ARG A 240 -13.38 -3.28 -22.88
C ARG A 240 -14.20 -2.05 -22.47
N ARG A 241 -13.78 -1.33 -21.43
CA ARG A 241 -14.50 -0.14 -20.91
C ARG A 241 -14.52 1.02 -21.90
N LEU A 242 -13.40 1.27 -22.56
CA LEU A 242 -13.28 2.31 -23.59
C LEU A 242 -14.22 2.01 -24.76
N LEU A 243 -14.20 0.77 -25.26
CA LEU A 243 -15.08 0.35 -26.35
C LEU A 243 -16.55 0.35 -25.93
N GLU A 244 -16.87 -0.11 -24.71
CA GLU A 244 -18.23 0.02 -24.15
C GLU A 244 -18.70 1.48 -24.09
N ALA A 245 -17.81 2.43 -23.74
CA ALA A 245 -18.15 3.86 -23.72
C ALA A 245 -18.39 4.42 -25.13
N VAL A 246 -17.65 3.93 -26.13
CA VAL A 246 -17.87 4.26 -27.55
C VAL A 246 -19.20 3.69 -28.05
N ASP A 247 -19.48 2.42 -27.75
CA ASP A 247 -20.67 1.71 -28.23
C ASP A 247 -21.96 2.22 -27.57
N ARG A 248 -21.89 2.76 -26.35
CA ARG A 248 -23.02 3.37 -25.63
C ARG A 248 -23.28 4.84 -25.97
N ALA A 249 -22.44 5.46 -26.80
CA ALA A 249 -22.64 6.87 -27.16
C ALA A 249 -23.93 7.04 -27.99
N ASP A 250 -24.72 8.06 -27.68
CA ASP A 250 -26.00 8.32 -28.36
C ASP A 250 -25.85 8.65 -29.85
N GLN A 251 -24.65 9.05 -30.27
CA GLN A 251 -24.34 9.43 -31.64
C GLN A 251 -23.08 8.69 -32.13
N PRO A 252 -22.94 8.46 -33.45
CA PRO A 252 -21.73 7.89 -34.01
C PRO A 252 -20.48 8.66 -33.57
N VAL A 253 -19.60 7.97 -32.85
CA VAL A 253 -18.37 8.55 -32.32
C VAL A 253 -17.40 8.79 -33.48
N ARG A 254 -16.88 10.01 -33.59
CA ARG A 254 -15.87 10.42 -34.59
C ARG A 254 -14.47 10.46 -33.98
N ARG A 255 -14.38 10.85 -32.70
CA ARG A 255 -13.11 10.90 -31.97
C ARG A 255 -13.29 10.42 -30.52
N VAL A 256 -12.27 9.73 -30.03
CA VAL A 256 -12.10 9.36 -28.63
C VAL A 256 -10.91 10.12 -28.09
N ILE A 257 -11.11 10.85 -26.99
CA ILE A 257 -10.03 11.52 -26.27
C ILE A 257 -9.89 10.86 -24.90
N VAL A 258 -8.73 10.26 -24.64
CA VAL A 258 -8.40 9.70 -23.33
C VAL A 258 -7.72 10.77 -22.49
N ALA A 259 -8.38 11.19 -21.41
CA ALA A 259 -7.80 12.04 -20.38
C ALA A 259 -6.78 11.22 -19.57
N ALA A 260 -5.51 11.34 -19.96
CA ALA A 260 -4.42 10.47 -19.54
C ALA A 260 -3.57 11.06 -18.41
N GLU A 261 -3.97 12.19 -17.82
CA GLU A 261 -3.31 12.76 -16.64
C GLU A 261 -3.08 11.74 -15.52
N PRO A 262 -4.05 10.86 -15.16
CA PRO A 262 -3.86 9.88 -14.09
C PRO A 262 -2.98 8.69 -14.49
N ILE A 263 -2.72 8.49 -15.79
CA ILE A 263 -1.87 7.40 -16.29
C ILE A 263 -0.42 7.76 -16.00
N THR A 264 0.06 7.29 -14.84
CA THR A 264 1.43 7.53 -14.35
C THR A 264 2.45 6.59 -14.94
N ASP A 265 2.02 5.42 -15.39
CA ASP A 265 2.91 4.41 -15.92
C ASP A 265 2.26 3.52 -16.99
N ILE A 266 3.11 2.90 -17.83
CA ILE A 266 2.74 1.87 -18.79
C ILE A 266 3.79 0.75 -18.88
N ASP A 267 3.35 -0.51 -18.94
CA ASP A 267 4.21 -1.66 -19.27
C ASP A 267 4.11 -2.08 -20.75
N THR A 268 4.92 -3.05 -21.16
CA THR A 268 4.97 -3.50 -22.57
C THR A 268 3.66 -4.14 -23.02
N THR A 269 3.05 -4.97 -22.18
CA THR A 269 1.80 -5.68 -22.51
C THR A 269 0.65 -4.69 -22.69
N ALA A 270 0.53 -3.71 -21.80
CA ALA A 270 -0.47 -2.66 -21.92
C ALA A 270 -0.20 -1.75 -23.13
N ALA A 271 1.06 -1.50 -23.49
CA ALA A 271 1.38 -0.75 -24.71
C ALA A 271 0.93 -1.49 -25.99
N ASP A 272 1.04 -2.82 -26.01
CA ASP A 272 0.52 -3.65 -27.10
C ASP A 272 -1.01 -3.65 -27.15
N GLU A 273 -1.69 -3.72 -26.00
CA GLU A 273 -3.15 -3.56 -25.90
C GLU A 273 -3.61 -2.19 -26.42
N LEU A 274 -2.90 -1.11 -26.08
CA LEU A 274 -3.19 0.21 -26.64
C LEU A 274 -3.04 0.19 -28.17
N CYS A 275 -2.03 -0.48 -28.73
CA CYS A 275 -1.89 -0.58 -30.18
C CYS A 275 -3.07 -1.32 -30.83
N GLN A 276 -3.58 -2.38 -30.20
CA GLN A 276 -4.76 -3.10 -30.68
C GLN A 276 -6.02 -2.20 -30.63
N ILE A 277 -6.18 -1.40 -29.58
CA ILE A 277 -7.25 -0.40 -29.48
C ILE A 277 -7.13 0.64 -30.62
N ALA A 278 -5.92 1.14 -30.90
CA ALA A 278 -5.71 2.09 -32.00
C ALA A 278 -6.14 1.50 -33.33
N ASP A 279 -5.75 0.26 -33.61
CA ASP A 279 -6.06 -0.41 -34.86
C ASP A 279 -7.57 -0.66 -35.01
N GLU A 280 -8.24 -1.04 -33.91
CA GLU A 280 -9.70 -1.23 -33.90
C GLU A 280 -10.48 0.08 -34.06
N LEU A 281 -10.11 1.14 -33.34
CA LEU A 281 -10.74 2.46 -33.50
C LEU A 281 -10.54 2.98 -34.92
N ARG A 282 -9.33 2.83 -35.48
CA ARG A 282 -9.03 3.22 -36.87
C ARG A 282 -9.86 2.42 -37.87
N ALA A 283 -10.06 1.12 -37.67
CA ALA A 283 -10.91 0.29 -38.50
C ALA A 283 -12.39 0.73 -38.46
N ARG A 284 -12.84 1.30 -37.34
CA ARG A 284 -14.16 1.91 -37.17
C ARG A 284 -14.25 3.35 -37.71
N GLY A 285 -13.16 3.91 -38.25
CA GLY A 285 -13.10 5.31 -38.68
C GLY A 285 -13.13 6.32 -37.52
N ILE A 286 -12.76 5.87 -36.31
CA ILE A 286 -12.76 6.68 -35.09
C ILE A 286 -11.33 7.13 -34.81
N GLU A 287 -11.14 8.44 -34.67
CA GLU A 287 -9.86 9.03 -34.32
C GLU A 287 -9.57 8.85 -32.83
N TRP A 288 -8.29 8.68 -32.47
CA TRP A 288 -7.90 8.50 -31.07
C TRP A 288 -6.80 9.48 -30.67
N THR A 289 -7.01 10.14 -29.54
CA THR A 289 -6.08 11.13 -28.97
C THR A 289 -5.93 10.91 -27.47
N PHE A 290 -4.72 11.09 -26.96
CA PHE A 290 -4.44 11.23 -25.54
C PHE A 290 -4.31 12.70 -25.19
N ALA A 291 -4.99 13.14 -24.13
CA ALA A 291 -4.77 14.42 -23.49
C ALA A 291 -3.94 14.24 -22.22
N GLU A 292 -2.96 15.11 -21.99
CA GLU A 292 -2.21 15.19 -20.72
C GLU A 292 -1.39 13.94 -20.37
N LEU A 293 -1.02 13.14 -21.38
CA LEU A 293 -0.16 11.98 -21.18
C LEU A 293 1.24 12.43 -20.69
N LYS A 294 1.66 11.90 -19.54
CA LYS A 294 2.91 12.25 -18.87
C LYS A 294 4.14 11.94 -19.73
N GLY A 295 5.15 12.81 -19.64
CA GLY A 295 6.43 12.66 -20.35
C GLY A 295 7.10 11.28 -20.15
N PRO A 296 7.27 10.81 -18.90
CA PRO A 296 7.82 9.47 -18.65
C PRO A 296 7.07 8.33 -19.33
N VAL A 297 5.74 8.44 -19.48
CA VAL A 297 4.92 7.43 -20.17
C VAL A 297 5.16 7.50 -21.68
N LYS A 298 5.24 8.70 -22.26
CA LYS A 298 5.63 8.88 -23.67
C LYS A 298 7.01 8.30 -23.95
N ASP A 299 7.96 8.49 -23.03
CA ASP A 299 9.32 7.95 -23.17
C ASP A 299 9.34 6.42 -23.15
N ARG A 300 8.48 5.79 -22.33
CA ARG A 300 8.29 4.33 -22.35
C ARG A 300 7.70 3.85 -23.66
N LEU A 301 6.63 4.48 -24.16
CA LEU A 301 6.04 4.15 -25.46
C LEU A 301 7.07 4.26 -26.61
N LYS A 302 7.98 5.25 -26.55
CA LYS A 302 9.07 5.37 -27.52
C LYS A 302 10.07 4.22 -27.40
N ARG A 303 10.47 3.86 -26.18
CA ARG A 303 11.37 2.72 -25.92
C ARG A 303 10.75 1.38 -26.35
N TYR A 304 9.44 1.23 -26.22
CA TYR A 304 8.70 0.05 -26.66
C TYR A 304 8.44 0.04 -28.18
N GLY A 305 8.77 1.12 -28.91
CA GLY A 305 8.55 1.22 -30.35
C GLY A 305 7.09 1.44 -30.76
N THR A 306 6.18 1.67 -29.80
CA THR A 306 4.74 1.80 -30.06
C THR A 306 4.30 3.26 -30.27
N PHE A 307 5.09 4.23 -29.82
CA PHE A 307 4.75 5.66 -29.88
C PHE A 307 4.35 6.15 -31.29
N ALA A 308 5.09 5.71 -32.32
CA ALA A 308 4.84 6.14 -33.71
C ALA A 308 3.51 5.62 -34.28
N ARG A 309 2.97 4.52 -33.71
CA ARG A 309 1.76 3.86 -34.18
C ARG A 309 0.48 4.65 -33.89
N PHE A 310 0.53 5.56 -32.91
CA PHE A 310 -0.58 6.46 -32.59
C PHE A 310 -0.61 7.68 -33.52
N GLY A 311 0.52 8.08 -34.11
CA GLY A 311 0.65 9.28 -34.93
C GLY A 311 1.09 10.52 -34.14
N ALA A 312 1.59 11.54 -34.84
CA ALA A 312 2.13 12.76 -34.22
C ALA A 312 1.05 13.60 -33.51
N ASP A 313 -0.16 13.62 -34.06
CA ASP A 313 -1.30 14.41 -33.56
C ASP A 313 -2.12 13.69 -32.48
N ALA A 314 -1.72 12.46 -32.11
CA ALA A 314 -2.42 11.69 -31.09
C ALA A 314 -2.11 12.14 -29.65
N PHE A 315 -1.27 13.15 -29.44
CA PHE A 315 -0.87 13.59 -28.10
C PHE A 315 -1.05 15.09 -27.91
N GLU A 316 -2.09 15.45 -27.18
CA GLU A 316 -2.40 16.83 -26.85
C GLU A 316 -1.94 17.19 -25.42
N PRO A 317 -1.46 18.43 -25.20
CA PRO A 317 -0.88 18.81 -23.91
C PRO A 317 -1.94 19.05 -22.83
N THR A 318 -3.18 19.41 -23.21
CA THR A 318 -4.30 19.64 -22.26
C THR A 318 -5.60 19.07 -22.83
N LEU A 319 -6.51 18.64 -21.94
CA LEU A 319 -7.83 18.16 -22.34
C LEU A 319 -8.61 19.24 -23.13
N GLY A 320 -8.57 20.49 -22.68
CA GLY A 320 -9.23 21.61 -23.37
C GLY A 320 -8.64 21.92 -24.75
N ARG A 321 -7.34 21.66 -25.01
CA ARG A 321 -6.78 21.79 -26.35
C ARG A 321 -7.23 20.64 -27.25
N ALA A 322 -7.26 19.41 -26.73
CA ALA A 322 -7.74 18.25 -27.46
C ALA A 322 -9.21 18.40 -27.91
N VAL A 323 -10.08 18.93 -27.03
CA VAL A 323 -11.46 19.20 -27.38
C VAL A 323 -11.59 20.32 -28.41
N ARG A 324 -10.84 21.42 -28.26
CA ARG A 324 -10.86 22.51 -29.25
C ARG A 324 -10.39 22.05 -30.64
N ALA A 325 -9.39 21.16 -30.69
CA ALA A 325 -8.98 20.53 -31.94
C ALA A 325 -10.15 19.76 -32.57
N TYR A 326 -10.84 18.91 -31.79
CA TYR A 326 -12.01 18.17 -32.27
C TYR A 326 -13.11 19.09 -32.81
N LEU A 327 -13.48 20.12 -32.06
CA LEU A 327 -14.55 21.05 -32.45
C LEU A 327 -14.24 21.76 -33.77
N ARG A 328 -12.97 22.14 -33.96
CA ARG A 328 -12.49 22.76 -35.21
C ARG A 328 -12.47 21.76 -36.37
N ASP A 329 -11.95 20.56 -36.16
CA ASP A 329 -11.72 19.58 -37.22
C ASP A 329 -13.04 18.99 -37.76
N HIS A 330 -14.11 18.96 -36.94
CA HIS A 330 -15.41 18.41 -37.31
C HIS A 330 -16.56 19.44 -37.40
N ASP A 331 -16.24 20.73 -37.34
CA ASP A 331 -17.18 21.86 -37.41
C ASP A 331 -18.40 21.70 -36.50
N VAL A 332 -18.15 21.29 -35.25
CA VAL A 332 -19.21 21.06 -34.26
C VAL A 332 -19.52 22.38 -33.55
N ALA A 333 -20.73 22.89 -33.74
CA ALA A 333 -21.23 24.06 -33.02
C ALA A 333 -21.36 23.72 -31.52
N TRP A 334 -20.38 24.16 -30.74
CA TRP A 334 -20.33 23.92 -29.29
C TRP A 334 -20.04 25.21 -28.55
N GLN A 335 -20.91 25.55 -27.61
CA GLN A 335 -20.69 26.70 -26.73
C GLN A 335 -20.01 26.22 -25.44
N ASP A 336 -18.73 26.56 -25.33
CA ASP A 336 -17.84 26.07 -24.28
C ASP A 336 -18.08 26.80 -22.92
N TRP A 337 -18.55 28.04 -22.98
CA TRP A 337 -18.88 28.91 -21.84
C TRP A 337 -20.09 29.79 -22.20
N THR A 338 -21.10 29.81 -21.33
CA THR A 338 -21.90 31.02 -21.12
C THR A 338 -21.21 31.75 -19.98
N ASP A 339 -20.61 32.90 -20.29
CA ASP A 339 -20.27 33.89 -19.27
C ASP A 339 -21.54 34.40 -18.61
#